data_AF-A0ABD3E029-F1
#
_entry.id   AF-A0ABD3E029-F1
#
_cell.length_a   1.000
_cell.length_b   1.000
_cell.length_c   1.000
_cell.angle_alpha   90.00
_cell.angle_beta   90.00
_cell.angle_gamma   90.00
#
_symmetry.space_group_name_H-M   'P 1'
#
loop_
_entity.id
_entity.type
_entity.pdbx_description
1 polymer ?
#
loop_
_entity_poly.entity_id
_entity_poly.type
_entity_poly.pdbx_seq_one_letter_code
_entity_poly.pdbx_strand_id
1 'polypeptide(L)'
;MSGDFCTQRNLFGGAIVSNVPLRFEDVSNIRQVPDHQEVFVDPTRDESLIFELLDLKTDVADHGSATWFLQDLANEQDAEGTMKKFAKAVKLLVRGRVWL
;
A
#
# COMPACT_ATOMS: atom_id res chain seq x y z
N MET A 1 -23.65 3.00 12.50
CA MET A 1 -22.43 3.65 11.97
C MET A 1 -21.24 2.95 12.62
N SER A 2 -20.76 1.85 12.05
CA SER A 2 -19.53 1.22 12.55
C SER A 2 -18.38 2.10 12.10
N GLY A 3 -17.92 2.99 12.97
CA GLY A 3 -16.63 3.63 12.79
C GLY A 3 -15.60 2.52 12.80
N ASP A 4 -14.96 2.27 11.67
CA ASP A 4 -13.87 1.31 11.60
C ASP A 4 -12.78 1.79 12.56
N PHE A 5 -12.59 1.08 13.67
CA PHE A 5 -11.53 1.39 14.61
C PHE A 5 -10.19 1.10 13.92
N CYS A 6 -9.38 2.14 13.73
CA CYS A 6 -8.03 1.99 13.20
C CYS A 6 -7.02 1.84 14.33
N THR A 7 -6.09 0.91 14.18
CA THR A 7 -4.91 0.79 15.03
C THR A 7 -3.68 1.30 14.29
N GLN A 8 -2.74 1.84 15.05
CA GLN A 8 -1.44 2.21 14.53
C GLN A 8 -0.62 0.92 14.29
N ARG A 9 -0.10 0.75 13.08
CA ARG A 9 0.78 -0.35 12.69
C ARG A 9 2.13 0.20 12.25
N ASN A 10 3.17 -0.48 12.70
CA ASN A 10 4.54 -0.24 12.27
C ASN A 10 4.75 -1.03 10.98
N LEU A 11 5.19 -0.35 9.93
CA LEU A 11 5.56 -0.93 8.65
C LEU A 11 7.08 -0.85 8.47
N PHE A 12 7.66 -1.83 7.79
CA PHE A 12 9.07 -1.97 7.45
C PHE A 12 9.98 -1.85 8.69
N GLY A 13 9.73 -2.71 9.68
CA GLY A 13 10.48 -2.71 10.94
C GLY A 13 10.30 -1.44 11.78
N GLY A 14 9.24 -0.66 11.53
CA GLY A 14 8.96 0.59 12.25
C GLY A 14 9.55 1.84 11.60
N ALA A 15 10.12 1.74 10.39
CA ALA A 15 10.53 2.91 9.62
C ALA A 15 9.33 3.79 9.22
N ILE A 16 8.17 3.16 9.01
CA ILE A 16 6.92 3.84 8.67
C ILE A 16 5.84 3.45 9.67
N VAL A 17 4.93 4.38 9.92
CA VAL A 17 3.78 4.16 10.80
C VAL A 17 2.52 4.55 10.04
N SER A 18 1.52 3.68 10.07
CA SER A 18 0.23 3.90 9.39
C SER A 18 -0.95 3.46 10.25
N ASN A 19 -2.12 4.08 10.04
CA ASN A 19 -3.36 3.69 10.69
C ASN A 19 -4.10 2.69 9.80
N VAL A 20 -4.20 1.44 10.26
CA VAL A 20 -4.87 0.36 9.53
C VAL A 20 -6.09 -0.09 10.33
N PRO A 21 -7.25 -0.36 9.70
CA PRO A 21 -8.43 -0.83 10.42
C PRO A 21 -8.14 -2.14 11.17
N LEU A 22 -8.67 -2.28 12.38
CA LEU A 22 -8.37 -3.40 13.29
C LEU A 22 -8.73 -4.77 12.69
N ARG A 23 -9.69 -4.80 11.77
CA ARG A 23 -10.16 -6.00 11.07
C ARG A 23 -9.14 -6.62 10.11
N PHE A 24 -8.09 -5.87 9.75
CA PHE A 24 -7.05 -6.34 8.86
C PHE A 24 -5.99 -7.14 9.64
N GLU A 25 -5.78 -8.36 9.20
CA GLU A 25 -4.79 -9.30 9.73
C GLU A 25 -3.56 -9.34 8.83
N ASP A 26 -2.38 -9.45 9.43
CA ASP A 26 -1.12 -9.53 8.69
C ASP A 26 -0.90 -10.94 8.12
N VAL A 27 -0.74 -11.01 6.80
CA VAL A 27 -0.54 -12.23 6.03
C VAL A 27 0.86 -12.81 6.19
N SER A 28 1.83 -12.04 6.67
CA SER A 28 3.21 -12.49 6.91
C SER A 28 3.28 -13.70 7.88
N ASN A 29 2.27 -13.85 8.74
CA ASN A 29 2.15 -14.98 9.66
C ASN A 29 1.82 -16.31 8.97
N ILE A 30 1.28 -16.27 7.74
CA ILE A 30 0.73 -17.43 7.03
C ILE A 30 1.60 -17.78 5.82
N ARG A 31 2.21 -16.78 5.17
CA ARG A 31 3.14 -16.97 4.05
C ARG A 31 4.27 -15.93 4.12
N GLN A 32 5.41 -16.28 3.54
CA GLN A 32 6.47 -15.29 3.34
C GLN A 32 6.01 -14.21 2.36
N VAL A 33 6.18 -12.96 2.78
CA VAL A 33 5.97 -11.75 1.98
C VAL A 33 7.37 -11.13 1.78
N PRO A 34 7.70 -10.62 0.57
CA PRO A 34 8.99 -9.96 0.34
C PRO A 34 9.22 -8.80 1.31
N ASP A 35 10.48 -8.52 1.68
CA ASP A 35 10.81 -7.50 2.71
C ASP A 35 10.37 -6.07 2.36
N HIS A 36 10.18 -5.78 1.07
CA HIS A 36 9.71 -4.49 0.57
C HIS A 36 8.18 -4.41 0.46
N GLN A 37 7.46 -5.47 0.87
CA GLN A 37 6.01 -5.55 0.86
C GLN A 37 5.45 -5.90 2.25
N GLU A 38 4.30 -5.33 2.58
CA GLU A 38 3.47 -5.75 3.71
C GLU A 38 2.04 -5.94 3.26
N VAL A 39 1.46 -7.09 3.61
CA VAL A 39 0.16 -7.51 3.11
C VAL A 39 -0.76 -7.76 4.29
N PHE A 40 -1.87 -7.03 4.32
CA PHE A 40 -2.94 -7.21 5.27
C PHE A 40 -4.22 -7.64 4.57
N VAL A 41 -5.00 -8.51 5.20
CA VAL A 41 -6.28 -9.00 4.65
C VAL A 41 -7.39 -8.94 5.68
N ASP A 42 -8.61 -8.67 5.23
CA ASP A 42 -9.83 -8.83 6.01
C ASP A 42 -10.48 -10.18 5.65
N PRO A 43 -10.39 -11.19 6.53
CA PRO A 43 -10.93 -12.52 6.24
C PRO A 43 -12.46 -12.55 6.15
N THR A 44 -13.15 -11.48 6.60
CA THR A 44 -14.61 -11.41 6.61
C THR A 44 -15.19 -10.73 5.37
N ARG A 45 -14.42 -9.85 4.71
CA ARG A 45 -14.91 -9.03 3.58
C ARG A 45 -14.17 -9.27 2.27
N ASP A 46 -13.20 -10.18 2.23
CA ASP A 46 -12.35 -10.43 1.08
C ASP A 46 -11.67 -9.15 0.57
N GLU A 47 -11.34 -8.26 1.50
CA GLU A 47 -10.62 -7.01 1.24
C GLU A 47 -9.14 -7.23 1.56
N SER A 48 -8.24 -6.66 0.76
CA SER A 48 -6.80 -6.69 1.02
C SER A 48 -6.20 -5.29 0.96
N LEU A 49 -5.17 -5.07 1.76
CA LEU A 49 -4.39 -3.86 1.82
C LEU A 49 -2.92 -4.22 1.69
N ILE A 50 -2.28 -3.71 0.64
CA ILE A 50 -0.88 -4.01 0.34
C ILE A 50 -0.10 -2.70 0.40
N PHE A 51 0.98 -2.70 1.18
CA PHE A 51 1.98 -1.65 1.19
C PHE A 51 3.22 -2.17 0.47
N GLU A 52 3.74 -1.38 -0.47
CA GLU A 52 4.91 -1.76 -1.26
C GLU A 52 5.83 -0.55 -1.42
N LEU A 53 7.13 -0.77 -1.18
CA LEU A 53 8.16 0.23 -1.43
C LEU A 53 8.60 0.14 -2.89
N LEU A 54 8.33 1.20 -3.65
CA LEU A 54 8.70 1.33 -5.04
C LEU A 54 9.79 2.39 -5.21
N ASP A 55 10.63 2.20 -6.22
CA ASP A 55 11.63 3.19 -6.61
C ASP A 55 10.97 4.45 -7.20
N LEU A 56 11.55 5.60 -6.90
CA LEU A 56 11.11 6.86 -7.49
C LEU A 56 11.44 6.89 -8.98
N LYS A 57 10.42 6.99 -9.84
CA LYS A 57 10.61 7.28 -11.25
C LYS A 57 10.97 8.75 -11.44
N THR A 58 12.19 9.02 -11.90
CA THR A 58 12.70 10.38 -12.19
C THR A 58 12.01 11.02 -13.39
N ASP A 59 11.46 10.19 -14.28
CA ASP A 59 10.92 10.63 -15.57
C ASP A 59 9.42 10.96 -15.49
N VAL A 60 8.81 10.81 -14.30
CA VAL A 60 7.39 11.11 -14.07
C VAL A 60 7.27 12.14 -12.97
N ALA A 61 6.59 13.25 -13.27
CA ALA A 61 6.34 14.29 -12.28
C ALA A 61 5.50 13.75 -11.10
N ASP A 62 5.75 14.26 -9.90
CA ASP A 62 5.11 13.78 -8.65
C ASP A 62 3.59 13.62 -8.75
N HIS A 63 2.92 14.57 -9.41
CA HIS A 63 1.47 14.59 -9.57
C HIS A 63 0.93 13.49 -10.50
N GLY A 64 1.71 13.03 -11.47
CA GLY A 64 1.32 11.98 -12.42
C GLY A 64 1.79 10.58 -12.03
N SER A 65 2.70 10.48 -11.06
CA SER A 65 3.32 9.21 -10.70
C SER A 65 2.34 8.20 -10.10
N ALA A 66 1.34 8.64 -9.34
CA ALA A 66 0.30 7.73 -8.82
C ALA A 66 -0.49 7.08 -9.96
N THR A 67 -0.90 7.85 -10.96
CA THR A 67 -1.61 7.34 -12.14
C THR A 67 -0.73 6.40 -12.95
N TRP A 68 0.54 6.74 -13.12
CA TRP A 68 1.50 5.89 -13.85
C TRP A 68 1.62 4.51 -13.20
N PHE A 69 1.89 4.45 -11.89
CA PHE A 69 2.04 3.16 -11.17
C PHE A 69 0.74 2.36 -11.17
N LEU A 70 -0.42 3.02 -11.07
CA LEU A 70 -1.71 2.33 -11.15
C LEU A 70 -1.97 1.74 -12.55
N GLN A 71 -1.59 2.45 -13.61
CA GLN A 71 -1.73 1.96 -14.97
C GLN A 71 -0.76 0.82 -15.26
N ASP A 72 0.48 0.93 -14.78
CA ASP A 72 1.51 -0.11 -14.89
C ASP A 72 1.02 -1.40 -14.21
N LEU A 73 0.53 -1.29 -12.98
CA LEU A 73 -0.09 -2.41 -12.26
C LEU A 73 -1.30 -2.97 -13.02
N ALA A 74 -2.15 -2.13 -13.59
CA ALA A 74 -3.30 -2.59 -14.37
C ALA A 74 -2.88 -3.35 -15.63
N ASN A 75 -1.83 -2.90 -16.31
CA ASN A 75 -1.29 -3.55 -17.51
C ASN A 75 -0.71 -4.93 -17.17
N GLU A 76 0.07 -5.04 -16.10
CA GLU A 76 0.65 -6.33 -15.66
C GLU A 76 -0.41 -7.37 -15.30
N GLN A 77 -1.60 -6.92 -14.92
CA GLN A 77 -2.73 -7.78 -14.53
C GLN A 77 -3.79 -7.94 -15.62
N ASP A 78 -3.48 -7.58 -16.88
CA ASP A 78 -4.42 -7.58 -18.03
C ASP A 78 -5.77 -6.90 -17.69
N ALA A 79 -5.72 -5.84 -16.88
CA ALA A 79 -6.89 -5.15 -16.34
C ALA A 79 -7.19 -3.81 -17.01
N GLU A 80 -6.61 -3.56 -18.19
CA GLU A 80 -6.81 -2.34 -18.95
C GLU A 80 -8.31 -2.03 -19.19
N GLY A 81 -8.72 -0.79 -18.93
CA GLY A 81 -10.10 -0.34 -19.15
C GLY A 81 -11.14 -0.72 -18.08
N THR A 82 -10.76 -1.42 -17.01
CA THR A 82 -11.70 -1.78 -15.92
C THR A 82 -11.52 -0.89 -14.69
N MET A 83 -12.59 -0.24 -14.22
CA MET A 83 -12.59 0.48 -12.93
C MET A 83 -12.59 -0.53 -11.77
N LYS A 84 -11.43 -1.13 -11.49
CA LYS A 84 -11.26 -2.00 -10.32
C LYS A 84 -11.00 -1.11 -9.10
N LYS A 85 -11.76 -1.34 -8.02
CA LYS A 85 -11.51 -0.71 -6.71
C LYS A 85 -10.25 -1.32 -6.12
N PHE A 86 -9.09 -0.85 -6.52
CA PHE A 86 -7.85 -1.19 -5.84
C PHE A 86 -7.79 -0.39 -4.53
N ALA A 87 -7.52 -1.08 -3.43
CA ALA A 87 -7.25 -0.44 -2.16
C ALA A 87 -6.02 0.44 -2.32
N LYS A 88 -6.27 1.74 -2.28
CA LYS A 88 -5.37 2.89 -2.26
C LYS A 88 -3.96 2.58 -1.73
N ALA A 89 -2.98 2.49 -2.63
CA ALA A 89 -1.58 2.60 -2.26
C ALA A 89 -1.28 4.05 -1.84
N VAL A 90 -0.88 4.24 -0.59
CA VAL A 90 -0.40 5.54 -0.10
C VAL A 90 1.00 5.74 -0.63
N LYS A 91 1.15 6.58 -1.68
CA LYS A 91 2.46 7.12 -2.05
C LYS A 91 2.90 8.10 -0.96
N LEU A 92 3.71 7.64 -0.03
CA LEU A 92 4.34 8.50 0.97
C LEU A 92 5.55 9.19 0.31
N LEU A 93 5.35 10.40 -0.22
CA LEU A 93 6.45 11.26 -0.63
C LEU A 93 7.18 11.72 0.64
N VAL A 94 8.28 11.05 1.01
CA VAL A 94 9.18 11.53 2.06
C VAL A 94 9.89 12.78 1.53
N ARG A 95 9.26 13.94 1.68
CA ARG A 95 9.93 15.23 1.49
C ARG A 95 10.93 15.43 2.62
N GLY A 96 12.20 15.20 2.29
CA GLY A 96 13.38 15.88 2.82
C GLY A 96 13.38 16.20 4.31
N ARG A 97 13.71 15.21 5.15
CA ARG A 97 14.36 15.51 6.43
C ARG A 97 15.72 14.82 6.50
N VAL A 98 16.73 15.64 6.28
CA VAL A 98 18.11 15.44 6.74
C VAL A 98 18.06 15.26 8.25
N TRP A 99 18.66 14.18 8.75
CA TRP A 99 18.96 14.03 10.17
C TRP A 99 20.29 14.74 10.45
N LEU A 100 20.23 15.82 11.25
CA LEU A 100 21.28 16.27 12.16
C LEU A 100 20.63 16.45 13.53
#